data_AF-A0A4Y3PQL7-F1
#
_entry.id   AF-A0A4Y3PQL7-F1
#
_cell.length_a   1.000
_cell.length_b   1.000
_cell.length_c   1.000
_cell.angle_alpha   90.00
_cell.angle_beta   90.00
_cell.angle_gamma   90.00
#
_symmetry.space_group_name_H-M   'P 1'
#
loop_
_entity.id
_entity.type
_entity.pdbx_description
1 polymer ?
#
loop_
_entity_poly.entity_id
_entity_poly.type
_entity_poly.pdbx_seq_one_letter_code
_entity_poly.pdbx_strand_id
1 'polypeptide(L)'
;MNQCTLYVSIADYQKIVDAIKETFPDKEVQAAADGQSVTVTDKKWFGKSTLAFNFMREEADPERFLQMKKGMYGFFAQIETAHEKVKEKLLIQITALNVAVGIVASKEIDRETFAAVLAIAKEVSGIVFLPTGHMLDKEGRLLLNTEGESEVDDYLVTVSTEFIDRHVRPSQSGEERKARNIQLLQEQGVPYINHLPVIVGDEDAVIRTKEEIVQRAIALCLIAVYAAGIAENGEIAEEREFIEGIIEQYGAADFFTENERKLLDDPNPSQNDMVQMAWMYECYWVLLWALGYKKELEFPSEICDVSYAIDVLRSAGNYQTFYDNAVVRSKAEILDQADLIYRYDWACVDARINNRTVAGGLEPGVVMERHRALNWLVRHMEDEWDHVQMDT
;
A
#
# COMPACT_ATOMS: atom_id res chain seq x y z
N MET A 1 -17.52 21.24 23.81
CA MET A 1 -17.23 20.68 22.48
C MET A 1 -18.48 20.01 21.92
N ASN A 2 -18.78 20.13 20.62
CA ASN A 2 -20.02 19.56 20.04
C ASN A 2 -19.80 18.35 19.12
N GLN A 3 -18.54 18.04 18.79
CA GLN A 3 -18.21 16.93 17.89
C GLN A 3 -16.84 16.33 18.20
N CYS A 4 -16.70 15.02 18.02
CA CYS A 4 -15.43 14.26 17.95
C CYS A 4 -15.48 13.28 16.79
N THR A 5 -14.34 12.65 16.50
CA THR A 5 -14.29 11.50 15.61
C THR A 5 -13.72 10.30 16.34
N LEU A 6 -14.40 9.16 16.24
CA LEU A 6 -13.88 7.86 16.68
C LEU A 6 -13.31 7.15 15.46
N TYR A 7 -12.05 6.75 15.53
CA TYR A 7 -11.37 5.99 14.48
C TYR A 7 -11.13 4.56 14.95
N VAL A 8 -11.40 3.59 14.08
CA VAL A 8 -11.36 2.16 14.42
C VAL A 8 -10.73 1.36 13.29
N SER A 9 -9.98 0.31 13.65
CA SER A 9 -9.60 -0.81 12.77
C SER A 9 -10.42 -2.04 13.17
N ILE A 10 -11.38 -2.45 12.34
CA ILE A 10 -12.32 -3.53 12.69
C ILE A 10 -12.82 -4.31 11.48
N ALA A 11 -12.90 -5.63 11.59
CA ALA A 11 -13.48 -6.51 10.56
C ALA A 11 -14.97 -6.23 10.34
N ASP A 12 -15.72 -6.19 11.43
CA ASP A 12 -17.17 -6.05 11.42
C ASP A 12 -17.57 -4.74 12.10
N TYR A 13 -17.96 -3.74 11.31
CA TYR A 13 -18.39 -2.44 11.82
C TYR A 13 -19.69 -2.54 12.64
N GLN A 14 -20.46 -3.63 12.52
CA GLN A 14 -21.68 -3.83 13.30
C GLN A 14 -21.37 -3.89 14.81
N LYS A 15 -20.17 -4.33 15.19
CA LYS A 15 -19.69 -4.27 16.58
C LYS A 15 -19.68 -2.85 17.15
N ILE A 16 -19.42 -1.83 16.33
CA ILE A 16 -19.50 -0.42 16.76
C ILE A 16 -20.96 -0.05 17.05
N VAL A 17 -21.88 -0.46 16.18
CA VAL A 17 -23.32 -0.21 16.35
C VAL A 17 -23.84 -0.91 17.60
N ASP A 18 -23.37 -2.12 17.89
CA ASP A 18 -23.77 -2.88 19.08
C ASP A 18 -23.19 -2.26 20.36
N ALA A 19 -21.92 -1.84 20.35
CA ALA A 19 -21.32 -1.06 21.44
C ALA A 19 -22.09 0.24 21.72
N ILE A 20 -22.59 0.94 20.69
CA ILE A 20 -23.44 2.12 20.85
C ILE A 20 -24.75 1.75 21.56
N LYS A 21 -25.43 0.68 21.15
CA LYS A 21 -26.69 0.22 21.78
C LYS A 21 -26.47 -0.16 23.24
N GLU A 22 -25.40 -0.89 23.53
CA GLU A 22 -25.05 -1.33 24.90
C GLU A 22 -24.68 -0.16 25.81
N THR A 23 -24.06 0.88 25.26
CA THR A 23 -23.70 2.10 26.01
C THR A 23 -24.92 2.96 26.34
N PHE A 24 -25.99 2.88 25.53
CA PHE A 24 -27.20 3.68 25.69
C PHE A 24 -28.49 2.84 25.81
N PRO A 25 -28.58 1.94 26.80
CA PRO A 25 -29.68 0.97 26.90
C PRO A 25 -31.05 1.64 27.17
N ASP A 26 -31.05 2.76 27.87
CA ASP A 26 -32.25 3.51 28.25
C ASP A 26 -32.65 4.61 27.25
N LYS A 27 -31.95 4.69 26.10
CA LYS A 27 -32.19 5.72 25.07
C LYS A 27 -32.71 5.07 23.79
N GLU A 28 -33.39 5.88 22.98
CA GLU A 28 -33.84 5.43 21.67
C GLU A 28 -32.67 5.46 20.68
N VAL A 29 -32.22 4.29 20.23
CA VAL A 29 -31.14 4.13 19.25
C VAL A 29 -31.71 3.72 17.90
N GLN A 30 -31.55 4.55 16.87
CA GLN A 30 -32.03 4.30 15.52
C GLN A 30 -30.85 4.21 14.55
N ALA A 31 -30.68 3.07 13.89
CA ALA A 31 -29.73 2.93 12.78
C ALA A 31 -30.44 3.26 11.46
N ALA A 32 -29.79 4.05 10.60
CA ALA A 32 -30.28 4.33 9.26
C ALA A 32 -30.23 3.08 8.37
N ALA A 33 -31.20 2.94 7.47
CA ALA A 33 -31.33 1.75 6.61
C ALA A 33 -30.17 1.57 5.63
N ASP A 34 -29.47 2.66 5.29
CA ASP A 34 -28.27 2.67 4.45
C ASP A 34 -26.99 2.30 5.23
N GLY A 35 -27.08 2.10 6.54
CA GLY A 35 -25.94 1.80 7.41
C GLY A 35 -24.96 2.97 7.60
N GLN A 36 -25.30 4.20 7.16
CA GLN A 36 -24.39 5.34 7.22
C GLN A 36 -24.45 6.11 8.53
N SER A 37 -25.50 5.92 9.33
CA SER A 37 -25.61 6.62 10.61
C SER A 37 -26.36 5.84 11.68
N VAL A 38 -26.02 6.12 12.94
CA VAL A 38 -26.78 5.72 14.12
C VAL A 38 -27.10 6.98 14.91
N THR A 39 -28.36 7.17 15.30
CA THR A 39 -28.79 8.30 16.13
C THR A 39 -29.29 7.82 17.47
N VAL A 40 -28.70 8.33 18.54
CA VAL A 40 -29.16 8.13 19.92
C VAL A 40 -29.98 9.34 20.33
N THR A 41 -31.23 9.14 20.74
CA THR A 41 -32.14 10.19 21.19
C THR A 41 -32.44 10.05 22.67
N ASP A 42 -32.19 11.10 23.43
CA ASP A 42 -32.64 11.23 24.83
C ASP A 42 -33.89 12.13 24.89
N LYS A 43 -34.99 11.57 25.38
CA LYS A 43 -36.29 12.23 25.54
C LYS A 43 -36.53 12.63 27.02
N LYS A 44 -35.59 13.37 27.61
CA LYS A 44 -35.76 13.96 28.96
C LYS A 44 -36.72 15.17 28.96
N TRP A 45 -37.18 15.52 30.16
CA TRP A 45 -38.21 16.54 30.44
C TRP A 45 -37.84 17.97 29.97
N PHE A 46 -36.55 18.27 29.76
CA PHE A 46 -36.02 19.58 29.35
C PHE A 46 -35.74 19.71 27.84
N GLY A 47 -36.38 18.85 27.02
CA GLY A 47 -36.31 18.90 25.56
C GLY A 47 -35.39 17.84 24.94
N LYS A 48 -35.69 17.47 23.70
CA LYS A 48 -34.99 16.42 22.93
C LYS A 48 -33.50 16.77 22.74
N SER A 49 -32.62 15.82 23.02
CA SER A 49 -31.21 15.88 22.61
C SER A 49 -30.83 14.64 21.82
N THR A 50 -29.97 14.81 20.82
CA THR A 50 -29.52 13.73 19.94
C THR A 50 -28.01 13.67 19.87
N LEU A 51 -27.48 12.46 19.77
CA LEU A 51 -26.09 12.16 19.46
C LEU A 51 -26.07 11.32 18.18
N ALA A 52 -25.55 11.90 17.10
CA ALA A 52 -25.46 11.26 15.80
C ALA A 52 -24.06 10.70 15.59
N PHE A 53 -23.98 9.44 15.16
CA PHE A 53 -22.77 8.71 14.80
C PHE A 53 -22.81 8.50 13.28
N ASN A 54 -21.95 9.19 12.54
CA ASN A 54 -21.93 9.17 11.07
C ASN A 54 -20.72 8.36 10.60
N PHE A 55 -20.97 7.29 9.86
CA PHE A 55 -19.96 6.31 9.46
C PHE A 55 -19.37 6.65 8.09
N MET A 56 -18.04 6.68 8.03
CA MET A 56 -17.26 6.56 6.80
C MET A 56 -16.47 5.26 6.87
N ARG A 57 -16.62 4.41 5.86
CA ARG A 57 -16.03 3.06 5.82
C ARG A 57 -15.18 2.93 4.57
N GLU A 58 -14.00 2.36 4.72
CA GLU A 58 -13.08 2.13 3.60
C GLU A 58 -13.74 1.27 2.51
N GLU A 59 -14.42 0.19 2.87
CA GLU A 59 -15.13 -0.69 1.93
C GLU A 59 -16.19 0.04 1.08
N ALA A 60 -16.86 1.05 1.66
CA ALA A 60 -17.95 1.76 1.00
C ALA A 60 -17.47 2.91 0.09
N ASP A 61 -16.33 3.53 0.41
CA ASP A 61 -15.76 4.65 -0.35
C ASP A 61 -14.22 4.68 -0.15
N PRO A 62 -13.47 3.78 -0.83
CA PRO A 62 -12.05 3.60 -0.59
C PRO A 62 -11.22 4.85 -0.88
N GLU A 63 -11.53 5.57 -1.96
CA GLU A 63 -10.79 6.76 -2.37
C GLU A 63 -10.91 7.88 -1.34
N ARG A 64 -12.13 8.18 -0.90
CA ARG A 64 -12.37 9.21 0.12
C ARG A 64 -11.75 8.83 1.46
N PHE A 65 -11.84 7.56 1.84
CA PHE A 65 -11.25 7.08 3.08
C PHE A 65 -9.72 7.17 3.04
N LEU A 66 -9.10 6.80 1.91
CA LEU A 66 -7.66 6.94 1.69
C LEU A 66 -7.20 8.41 1.76
N GLN A 67 -7.95 9.34 1.17
CA GLN A 67 -7.66 10.78 1.28
C GLN A 67 -7.71 11.26 2.73
N MET A 68 -8.71 10.82 3.50
CA MET A 68 -8.81 11.13 4.93
C MET A 68 -7.62 10.55 5.71
N LYS A 69 -7.25 9.28 5.48
CA LYS A 69 -6.06 8.65 6.09
C LYS A 69 -4.79 9.43 5.79
N LYS A 70 -4.54 9.77 4.51
CA LYS A 70 -3.37 10.55 4.09
C LYS A 70 -3.32 11.93 4.76
N GLY A 71 -4.46 12.62 4.82
CA GLY A 71 -4.55 13.92 5.50
C GLY A 71 -4.22 13.82 6.99
N MET A 72 -4.79 12.82 7.69
CA MET A 72 -4.52 12.60 9.11
C MET A 72 -3.07 12.16 9.37
N TYR A 73 -2.53 11.26 8.54
CA TYR A 73 -1.13 10.84 8.62
C TYR A 73 -0.19 12.04 8.45
N GLY A 74 -0.37 12.82 7.38
CA GLY A 74 0.44 14.02 7.13
C GLY A 74 0.35 15.04 8.26
N PHE A 75 -0.85 15.21 8.85
CA PHE A 75 -1.05 16.09 9.99
C PHE A 75 -0.22 15.69 11.22
N PHE A 76 -0.17 14.40 11.59
CA PHE A 76 0.60 13.93 12.74
C PHE A 76 2.08 13.72 12.43
N ALA A 77 2.43 13.35 11.19
CA ALA A 77 3.81 13.08 10.79
C ALA A 77 4.71 14.33 10.87
N GLN A 78 4.16 15.52 10.61
CA GLN A 78 4.89 16.79 10.69
C GLN A 78 5.06 17.35 12.11
N ILE A 79 4.42 16.75 13.13
CA ILE A 79 4.51 17.25 14.51
C ILE A 79 5.87 16.87 15.09
N GLU A 80 6.69 17.85 15.45
CA GLU A 80 7.92 17.63 16.21
C GLU A 80 7.57 17.22 17.65
N THR A 81 8.19 16.16 18.17
CA THR A 81 7.86 15.63 19.50
C THR A 81 9.06 14.93 20.13
N ALA A 82 9.14 14.94 21.46
CA ALA A 82 10.07 14.08 22.20
C ALA A 82 9.59 12.61 22.30
N HIS A 83 8.32 12.35 21.95
CA HIS A 83 7.66 11.05 22.09
C HIS A 83 7.63 10.27 20.78
N GLU A 84 8.78 10.17 20.09
CA GLU A 84 8.88 9.59 18.75
C GLU A 84 8.27 8.18 18.67
N LYS A 85 8.50 7.33 19.69
CA LYS A 85 7.91 5.99 19.75
C LYS A 85 6.38 5.99 19.69
N VAL A 86 5.73 6.92 20.40
CA VAL A 86 4.27 7.03 20.42
C VAL A 86 3.77 7.56 19.08
N LYS A 87 4.46 8.56 18.52
CA LYS A 87 4.15 9.10 17.19
C LYS A 87 4.25 8.03 16.12
N GLU A 88 5.34 7.27 16.06
CA GLU A 88 5.53 6.16 15.12
C GLU A 88 4.37 5.16 15.19
N LYS A 89 3.99 4.73 16.40
CA LYS A 89 2.88 3.78 16.59
C LYS A 89 1.51 4.37 16.27
N LEU A 90 1.30 5.66 16.53
CA LEU A 90 0.09 6.36 16.11
C LEU A 90 0.00 6.41 14.58
N LEU A 91 1.11 6.70 13.89
CA LEU A 91 1.17 6.71 12.43
C LEU A 91 0.86 5.32 11.85
N ILE A 92 1.39 4.24 12.43
CA ILE A 92 1.04 2.86 12.07
C ILE A 92 -0.45 2.57 12.32
N GLN A 93 -1.00 3.03 13.45
CA GLN A 93 -2.42 2.85 13.71
C GLN A 93 -3.28 3.54 12.66
N ILE A 94 -2.89 4.76 12.22
CA ILE A 94 -3.62 5.53 11.21
C ILE A 94 -3.70 4.78 9.87
N THR A 95 -2.63 4.10 9.45
CA THR A 95 -2.64 3.33 8.18
C THR A 95 -3.59 2.15 8.22
N ALA A 96 -3.75 1.53 9.40
CA ALA A 96 -4.61 0.37 9.62
C ALA A 96 -6.08 0.70 9.91
N LEU A 97 -6.46 1.97 9.98
CA LEU A 97 -7.85 2.37 10.13
C LEU A 97 -8.64 1.99 8.89
N ASN A 98 -9.89 1.57 9.11
CA ASN A 98 -10.84 1.26 8.04
C ASN A 98 -12.27 1.78 8.32
N VAL A 99 -12.50 2.34 9.51
CA VAL A 99 -13.76 3.02 9.87
C VAL A 99 -13.47 4.33 10.61
N ALA A 100 -14.18 5.38 10.23
CA ALA A 100 -14.25 6.65 10.95
C ALA A 100 -15.69 6.98 11.29
N VAL A 101 -15.95 7.37 12.53
CA VAL A 101 -17.28 7.69 13.04
C VAL A 101 -17.30 9.13 13.53
N GLY A 102 -17.91 10.01 12.75
CA GLY A 102 -18.15 11.40 13.15
C GLY A 102 -19.28 11.48 14.17
N ILE A 103 -18.95 11.84 15.40
CA ILE A 103 -19.88 11.93 16.53
C ILE A 103 -20.28 13.40 16.69
N VAL A 104 -21.56 13.70 16.51
CA VAL A 104 -22.10 15.07 16.55
C VAL A 104 -23.26 15.12 17.54
N ALA A 105 -23.15 15.99 18.54
CA ALA A 105 -24.19 16.20 19.54
C ALA A 105 -25.03 17.44 19.22
N SER A 106 -26.36 17.35 19.41
CA SER A 106 -27.27 18.50 19.23
C SER A 106 -27.15 19.55 20.35
N LYS A 107 -26.50 19.16 21.45
CA LYS A 107 -26.11 19.99 22.59
C LYS A 107 -24.62 19.75 22.83
N GLU A 108 -23.99 20.55 23.68
CA GLU A 108 -22.59 20.32 24.05
C GLU A 108 -22.38 18.90 24.60
N ILE A 109 -21.30 18.24 24.16
CA ILE A 109 -20.85 16.97 24.72
C ILE A 109 -20.33 17.26 26.13
N ASP A 110 -21.15 16.94 27.12
CA ASP A 110 -20.79 17.01 28.53
C ASP A 110 -19.89 15.82 28.94
N ARG A 111 -19.46 15.82 30.20
CA ARG A 111 -18.56 14.79 30.74
C ARG A 111 -19.18 13.38 30.67
N GLU A 112 -20.48 13.25 30.93
CA GLU A 112 -21.15 11.95 30.90
C GLU A 112 -21.24 11.41 29.46
N THR A 113 -21.58 12.27 28.51
CA THR A 113 -21.65 11.92 27.09
C THR A 113 -20.26 11.57 26.55
N PHE A 114 -19.23 12.32 26.93
CA PHE A 114 -17.87 12.01 26.52
C PHE A 114 -17.36 10.69 27.14
N ALA A 115 -17.68 10.42 28.41
CA ALA A 115 -17.36 9.14 29.04
C ALA A 115 -18.04 7.96 28.32
N ALA A 116 -19.27 8.14 27.83
CA ALA A 116 -19.94 7.16 26.99
C ALA A 116 -19.23 6.95 25.64
N VAL A 117 -18.74 8.02 25.01
CA VAL A 117 -17.90 7.91 23.80
C VAL A 117 -16.62 7.12 24.07
N LEU A 118 -15.95 7.38 25.19
CA LEU A 118 -14.77 6.61 25.59
C LEU A 118 -15.08 5.15 25.93
N ALA A 119 -16.25 4.85 26.50
CA ALA A 119 -16.70 3.48 26.72
C ALA A 119 -16.86 2.71 25.39
N ILE A 120 -17.45 3.35 24.39
CA ILE A 120 -17.54 2.79 23.03
C ILE A 120 -16.14 2.60 22.45
N ALA A 121 -15.27 3.61 22.54
CA ALA A 121 -13.90 3.53 22.06
C ALA A 121 -13.13 2.37 22.70
N LYS A 122 -13.31 2.15 24.00
CA LYS A 122 -12.71 1.02 24.72
C LYS A 122 -13.19 -0.33 24.20
N GLU A 123 -14.50 -0.49 23.99
CA GLU A 123 -15.09 -1.75 23.51
C GLU A 123 -14.57 -2.12 22.12
N VAL A 124 -14.46 -1.14 21.22
CA VAL A 124 -13.98 -1.38 19.84
C VAL A 124 -12.49 -1.13 19.66
N SER A 125 -11.76 -0.87 20.75
CA SER A 125 -10.35 -0.47 20.74
C SER A 125 -10.02 0.67 19.76
N GLY A 126 -10.92 1.65 19.65
CA GLY A 126 -10.74 2.84 18.82
C GLY A 126 -9.96 3.96 19.50
N ILE A 127 -9.52 4.91 18.68
CA ILE A 127 -8.88 6.17 19.12
C ILE A 127 -9.83 7.35 18.86
N VAL A 128 -9.77 8.37 19.70
CA VAL A 128 -10.70 9.51 19.65
C VAL A 128 -9.94 10.77 19.27
N PHE A 129 -10.34 11.39 18.16
CA PHE A 129 -9.81 12.67 17.72
C PHE A 129 -10.75 13.80 18.13
N LEU A 130 -10.17 14.81 18.78
CA LEU A 130 -10.86 16.02 19.20
C LEU A 130 -10.64 17.16 18.19
N PRO A 131 -11.60 18.08 18.01
CA PRO A 131 -11.43 19.26 17.15
C PRO A 131 -10.25 20.17 17.53
N THR A 132 -9.74 20.03 18.76
CA THR A 132 -8.54 20.71 19.25
C THR A 132 -7.24 20.09 18.72
N GLY A 133 -7.30 19.07 17.85
CA GLY A 133 -6.12 18.38 17.33
C GLY A 133 -5.55 17.30 18.26
N HIS A 134 -6.21 17.03 19.39
CA HIS A 134 -5.77 15.99 20.32
C HIS A 134 -6.22 14.61 19.83
N MET A 135 -5.29 13.66 19.77
CA MET A 135 -5.57 12.25 19.57
C MET A 135 -5.51 11.52 20.90
N LEU A 136 -6.61 10.88 21.30
CA LEU A 136 -6.71 10.13 22.54
C LEU A 136 -6.75 8.63 22.27
N ASP A 137 -6.20 7.85 23.20
CA ASP A 137 -6.40 6.41 23.21
C ASP A 137 -7.80 6.03 23.72
N LYS A 138 -8.05 4.71 23.76
CA LYS A 138 -9.33 4.15 24.19
C LYS A 138 -9.62 4.33 25.69
N GLU A 139 -8.60 4.69 26.48
CA GLU A 139 -8.71 5.07 27.89
C GLU A 139 -8.91 6.59 28.07
N GLY A 140 -8.83 7.38 26.99
CA GLY A 140 -8.93 8.83 27.01
C GLY A 140 -7.64 9.56 27.35
N ARG A 141 -6.49 8.87 27.35
CA ARG A 141 -5.16 9.47 27.55
C ARG A 141 -4.67 10.09 26.25
N LEU A 142 -3.93 11.19 26.35
CA LEU A 142 -3.35 11.85 25.20
C LEU A 142 -2.26 11.01 24.54
N LEU A 143 -2.48 10.58 23.30
CA LEU A 143 -1.46 9.96 22.46
C LEU A 143 -0.53 11.02 21.86
N LEU A 144 -1.10 12.04 21.21
CA LEU A 144 -0.35 13.15 20.64
C LEU A 144 -1.26 14.37 20.41
N ASN A 145 -0.78 15.57 20.71
CA ASN A 145 -1.44 16.84 20.35
C ASN A 145 -0.57 17.67 19.38
N THR A 146 -1.07 18.86 19.03
CA THR A 146 -0.42 19.81 18.12
C THR A 146 0.88 20.40 18.65
N GLU A 147 1.09 20.36 19.95
CA GLU A 147 2.31 20.83 20.62
C GLU A 147 3.38 19.73 20.73
N GLY A 148 3.08 18.50 20.29
CA GLY A 148 4.00 17.37 20.35
C GLY A 148 4.05 16.68 21.73
N GLU A 149 3.08 16.92 22.60
CA GLU A 149 3.01 16.32 23.94
C GLU A 149 2.23 15.00 23.93
N SER A 150 2.62 14.09 24.85
CA SER A 150 1.95 12.80 25.07
C SER A 150 1.83 12.50 26.57
N GLU A 151 0.72 11.88 26.98
CA GLU A 151 0.52 11.36 28.35
C GLU A 151 0.98 9.90 28.50
N VAL A 152 1.43 9.26 27.42
CA VAL A 152 1.89 7.87 27.42
C VAL A 152 3.33 7.76 26.96
N ASP A 153 4.08 6.85 27.55
CA ASP A 153 5.44 6.50 27.08
C ASP A 153 5.40 5.49 25.92
N ASP A 154 4.28 4.78 25.79
CA ASP A 154 4.08 3.77 24.75
C ASP A 154 2.60 3.60 24.39
N TYR A 155 2.35 3.20 23.16
CA TYR A 155 1.03 2.91 22.62
C TYR A 155 0.98 1.46 22.09
N LEU A 156 -0.18 0.81 22.19
CA LEU A 156 -0.41 -0.52 21.61
C LEU A 156 -1.30 -0.37 20.38
N VAL A 157 -0.70 -0.58 19.21
CA VAL A 157 -1.42 -0.60 17.94
C VAL A 157 -2.45 -1.71 17.98
N THR A 158 -3.70 -1.39 17.67
CA THR A 158 -4.79 -2.36 17.59
C THR A 158 -5.27 -2.43 16.15
N VAL A 159 -5.01 -3.58 15.52
CA VAL A 159 -5.44 -3.91 14.17
C VAL A 159 -6.38 -5.12 14.20
N SER A 160 -7.41 -5.12 13.36
CA SER A 160 -8.30 -6.28 13.24
C SER A 160 -7.51 -7.52 12.79
N THR A 161 -7.81 -8.69 13.34
CA THR A 161 -7.13 -9.95 12.98
C THR A 161 -7.28 -10.32 11.50
N GLU A 162 -8.35 -9.88 10.82
CA GLU A 162 -8.50 -10.02 9.36
C GLU A 162 -7.55 -9.10 8.58
N PHE A 163 -7.10 -8.00 9.18
CA PHE A 163 -6.00 -7.17 8.65
C PHE A 163 -4.64 -7.75 9.05
N ILE A 164 -4.54 -8.49 10.17
CA ILE A 164 -3.33 -9.24 10.57
C ILE A 164 -3.08 -10.44 9.65
N ASP A 165 -4.12 -11.09 9.11
CA ASP A 165 -3.93 -12.16 8.11
C ASP A 165 -3.47 -11.64 6.74
N ARG A 166 -3.57 -10.32 6.49
CA ARG A 166 -3.10 -9.66 5.25
C ARG A 166 -1.81 -8.85 5.42
N HIS A 167 -1.40 -8.53 6.66
CA HIS A 167 -0.17 -7.80 6.93
C HIS A 167 0.86 -8.69 7.60
N VAL A 168 2.01 -8.75 6.95
CA VAL A 168 3.27 -9.36 7.40
C VAL A 168 3.42 -9.31 8.92
N ARG A 169 3.52 -10.49 9.54
CA ARG A 169 3.96 -10.60 10.94
C ARG A 169 5.45 -10.28 10.99
N PRO A 170 5.90 -9.33 11.82
CA PRO A 170 7.32 -9.12 12.01
C PRO A 170 7.99 -10.40 12.47
N SER A 171 9.02 -10.79 11.75
CA SER A 171 9.82 -11.96 12.05
C SER A 171 11.29 -11.60 12.15
N GLN A 172 12.08 -12.50 12.75
CA GLN A 172 13.50 -12.25 12.91
C GLN A 172 14.18 -12.03 11.55
N SER A 173 13.85 -12.84 10.54
CA SER A 173 14.43 -12.72 9.20
C SER A 173 14.04 -11.39 8.53
N GLY A 174 12.78 -10.95 8.67
CA GLY A 174 12.31 -9.66 8.16
C GLY A 174 12.98 -8.46 8.84
N GLU A 175 13.13 -8.48 10.16
CA GLU A 175 13.79 -7.40 10.92
C GLU A 175 15.29 -7.31 10.63
N GLU A 176 15.98 -8.45 10.55
CA GLU A 176 17.40 -8.49 10.19
C GLU A 176 17.63 -7.96 8.77
N ARG A 177 16.75 -8.31 7.83
CA ARG A 177 16.78 -7.79 6.47
C ARG A 177 16.58 -6.28 6.43
N LYS A 178 15.54 -5.79 7.10
CA LYS A 178 15.27 -4.36 7.25
C LYS A 178 16.47 -3.61 7.80
N ALA A 179 17.12 -4.14 8.84
CA ALA A 179 18.31 -3.51 9.42
C ALA A 179 19.47 -3.41 8.43
N ARG A 180 19.75 -4.49 7.67
CA ARG A 180 20.78 -4.48 6.61
C ARG A 180 20.46 -3.45 5.52
N ASN A 181 19.21 -3.40 5.07
CA ASN A 181 18.80 -2.48 4.00
C ASN A 181 18.77 -1.02 4.47
N ILE A 182 18.35 -0.73 5.70
CA ILE A 182 18.45 0.62 6.28
C ILE A 182 19.91 1.10 6.32
N GLN A 183 20.85 0.22 6.70
CA GLN A 183 22.27 0.55 6.66
C GLN A 183 22.73 0.90 5.23
N LEU A 184 22.30 0.14 4.23
CA LEU A 184 22.61 0.43 2.83
C LEU A 184 22.05 1.79 2.38
N LEU A 185 20.80 2.10 2.74
CA LEU A 185 20.19 3.41 2.46
C LEU A 185 21.01 4.56 3.07
N GLN A 186 21.47 4.40 4.31
CA GLN A 186 22.34 5.38 4.97
C GLN A 186 23.66 5.59 4.21
N GLU A 187 24.31 4.51 3.79
CA GLU A 187 25.56 4.55 3.03
C GLU A 187 25.38 5.24 1.67
N GLN A 188 24.20 5.13 1.07
CA GLN A 188 23.83 5.78 -0.19
C GLN A 188 23.30 7.21 -0.03
N GLY A 189 23.12 7.70 1.20
CA GLY A 189 22.51 9.00 1.47
C GLY A 189 21.03 9.08 1.10
N VAL A 190 20.33 7.94 1.10
CA VAL A 190 18.88 7.84 0.88
C VAL A 190 18.15 7.96 2.23
N PRO A 191 17.18 8.88 2.38
CA PRO A 191 16.36 8.97 3.59
C PRO A 191 15.59 7.68 3.87
N TYR A 192 15.37 7.38 5.14
CA TYR A 192 14.58 6.24 5.59
C TYR A 192 13.78 6.62 6.84
N ILE A 193 12.76 5.82 7.17
CA ILE A 193 12.05 5.88 8.45
C ILE A 193 12.17 4.54 9.18
N ASN A 194 12.33 4.60 10.50
CA ASN A 194 12.47 3.40 11.33
C ASN A 194 11.17 2.60 11.42
N HIS A 195 10.02 3.26 11.33
CA HIS A 195 8.71 2.65 11.52
C HIS A 195 8.08 2.09 10.25
N LEU A 196 8.74 2.19 9.08
CA LEU A 196 8.27 1.50 7.88
C LEU A 196 8.25 -0.01 8.16
N PRO A 197 7.12 -0.72 7.97
CA PRO A 197 7.02 -2.13 8.28
C PRO A 197 8.08 -3.01 7.61
N VAL A 198 8.24 -4.23 8.13
CA VAL A 198 8.98 -5.28 7.42
C VAL A 198 8.07 -5.92 6.38
N ILE A 199 8.66 -6.48 5.33
CA ILE A 199 7.96 -7.41 4.43
C ILE A 199 8.04 -8.84 4.97
N VAL A 200 7.29 -9.77 4.36
CA VAL A 200 7.22 -11.18 4.79
C VAL A 200 8.61 -11.78 5.05
N GLY A 201 8.71 -12.52 6.15
CA GLY A 201 9.95 -13.19 6.52
C GLY A 201 10.25 -14.40 5.64
N ASP A 202 11.51 -14.82 5.66
CA ASP A 202 12.01 -15.98 4.89
C ASP A 202 11.21 -17.25 5.18
N GLU A 203 10.74 -17.44 6.40
CA GLU A 203 9.99 -18.63 6.81
C GLU A 203 8.62 -18.76 6.13
N ASP A 204 7.91 -17.65 5.94
CA ASP A 204 6.52 -17.65 5.46
C ASP A 204 6.40 -17.23 3.99
N ALA A 205 7.45 -16.64 3.41
CA ALA A 205 7.43 -16.14 2.05
C ALA A 205 7.24 -17.27 1.02
N VAL A 206 6.39 -17.01 0.03
CA VAL A 206 6.17 -17.86 -1.14
C VAL A 206 6.50 -17.06 -2.39
N ILE A 207 7.47 -17.54 -3.16
CA ILE A 207 7.86 -16.91 -4.43
C ILE A 207 7.07 -17.57 -5.56
N ARG A 208 6.70 -16.77 -6.57
CA ARG A 208 6.13 -17.28 -7.83
C ARG A 208 7.03 -18.36 -8.43
N THR A 209 6.42 -19.35 -9.07
CA THR A 209 7.14 -20.48 -9.65
C THR A 209 8.01 -20.05 -10.84
N LYS A 210 9.02 -20.85 -11.18
CA LYS A 210 9.87 -20.62 -12.36
C LYS A 210 9.05 -20.41 -13.63
N GLU A 211 7.99 -21.19 -13.81
CA GLU A 211 7.10 -21.10 -14.98
C GLU A 211 6.37 -19.76 -15.01
N GLU A 212 5.73 -19.35 -13.92
CA GLU A 212 5.05 -18.05 -13.83
C GLU A 212 6.03 -16.90 -14.14
N ILE A 213 7.22 -16.92 -13.55
CA ILE A 213 8.22 -15.86 -13.73
C ILE A 213 8.68 -15.81 -15.21
N VAL A 214 8.94 -16.98 -15.82
CA VAL A 214 9.35 -17.06 -17.24
C VAL A 214 8.27 -16.52 -18.16
N GLN A 215 7.02 -16.97 -18.01
CA GLN A 215 5.91 -16.54 -18.85
C GLN A 215 5.67 -15.03 -18.73
N ARG A 216 5.69 -14.51 -17.49
CA ARG A 216 5.54 -13.08 -17.23
C ARG A 216 6.69 -12.27 -17.81
N ALA A 217 7.93 -12.75 -17.70
CA ALA A 217 9.11 -12.09 -18.26
C ALA A 217 9.01 -11.97 -19.78
N ILE A 218 8.60 -13.04 -20.47
CA ILE A 218 8.38 -13.03 -21.92
C ILE A 218 7.31 -12.00 -22.28
N ALA A 219 6.13 -12.07 -21.64
CA ALA A 219 5.03 -11.14 -21.95
C ALA A 219 5.40 -9.66 -21.71
N LEU A 220 6.15 -9.37 -20.64
CA LEU A 220 6.63 -8.00 -20.37
C LEU A 220 7.65 -7.50 -21.39
N CYS A 221 8.56 -8.36 -21.84
CA CYS A 221 9.48 -8.01 -22.90
C CYS A 221 8.72 -7.71 -24.20
N LEU A 222 7.76 -8.57 -24.56
CA LEU A 222 7.01 -8.42 -25.82
C LEU A 222 6.14 -7.16 -25.83
N ILE A 223 5.43 -6.88 -24.73
CA ILE A 223 4.61 -5.66 -24.65
C ILE A 223 5.46 -4.38 -24.66
N ALA A 224 6.65 -4.41 -24.03
CA ALA A 224 7.58 -3.29 -24.03
C ALA A 224 8.21 -3.04 -25.41
N VAL A 225 8.56 -4.11 -26.14
CA VAL A 225 9.05 -4.03 -27.53
C VAL A 225 8.00 -3.43 -28.43
N TYR A 226 6.78 -3.95 -28.41
CA TYR A 226 5.66 -3.45 -29.20
C TYR A 226 5.40 -1.95 -28.96
N ALA A 227 5.35 -1.55 -27.67
CA ALA A 227 5.10 -0.17 -27.31
C ALA A 227 6.23 0.78 -27.73
N ALA A 228 7.50 0.35 -27.57
CA ALA A 228 8.65 1.13 -27.99
C ALA A 228 8.72 1.27 -29.53
N GLY A 229 8.44 0.20 -30.28
CA GLY A 229 8.42 0.21 -31.74
C GLY A 229 7.34 1.14 -32.30
N ILE A 230 6.14 1.15 -31.71
CA ILE A 230 5.09 2.14 -32.07
C ILE A 230 5.55 3.56 -31.78
N ALA A 231 6.17 3.80 -30.62
CA ALA A 231 6.64 5.14 -30.25
C ALA A 231 7.74 5.66 -31.18
N GLU A 232 8.59 4.78 -31.72
CA GLU A 232 9.67 5.13 -32.64
C GLU A 232 9.18 5.32 -34.09
N ASN A 233 8.39 4.36 -34.60
CA ASN A 233 8.06 4.27 -36.02
C ASN A 233 6.66 4.81 -36.36
N GLY A 234 5.73 4.81 -35.41
CA GLY A 234 4.34 5.25 -35.61
C GLY A 234 3.47 4.32 -36.45
N GLU A 235 4.01 3.18 -36.92
CA GLU A 235 3.35 2.24 -37.81
C GLU A 235 2.77 1.03 -37.04
N ILE A 236 1.60 1.23 -36.45
CA ILE A 236 0.93 0.24 -35.57
C ILE A 236 0.75 -1.13 -36.25
N ALA A 237 0.36 -1.15 -37.53
CA ALA A 237 0.09 -2.40 -38.24
C ALA A 237 1.36 -3.25 -38.45
N GLU A 238 2.48 -2.61 -38.81
CA GLU A 238 3.75 -3.30 -39.02
C GLU A 238 4.32 -3.81 -37.69
N GLU A 239 4.25 -2.99 -36.64
CA GLU A 239 4.71 -3.39 -35.30
C GLU A 239 3.86 -4.54 -34.71
N ARG A 240 2.56 -4.56 -35.03
CA ARG A 240 1.68 -5.66 -34.65
C ARG A 240 2.05 -6.97 -35.36
N GLU A 241 2.23 -6.94 -36.68
CA GLU A 241 2.64 -8.13 -37.44
C GLU A 241 4.00 -8.65 -36.93
N PHE A 242 4.93 -7.74 -36.63
CA PHE A 242 6.21 -8.08 -36.05
C PHE A 242 6.09 -8.77 -34.68
N ILE A 243 5.33 -8.19 -33.74
CA ILE A 243 5.19 -8.78 -32.40
C ILE A 243 4.40 -10.10 -32.42
N GLU A 244 3.38 -10.23 -33.28
CA GLU A 244 2.61 -11.47 -33.47
C GLU A 244 3.53 -12.63 -33.87
N GLY A 245 4.49 -12.40 -34.77
CA GLY A 245 5.48 -13.42 -35.15
C GLY A 245 6.33 -13.89 -33.96
N ILE A 246 6.70 -12.99 -33.05
CA ILE A 246 7.47 -13.35 -31.84
C ILE A 246 6.57 -14.05 -30.81
N ILE A 247 5.31 -13.62 -30.67
CA ILE A 247 4.32 -14.29 -29.82
C ILE A 247 4.16 -15.75 -30.25
N GLU A 248 4.03 -16.02 -31.56
CA GLU A 248 3.96 -17.38 -32.11
C GLU A 248 5.26 -18.15 -31.87
N GLN A 249 6.42 -17.54 -32.11
CA GLN A 249 7.73 -18.15 -31.90
C GLN A 249 7.93 -18.66 -30.46
N TYR A 250 7.37 -17.94 -29.48
CA TYR A 250 7.44 -18.29 -28.07
C TYR A 250 6.23 -19.07 -27.55
N GLY A 251 5.16 -19.22 -28.34
CA GLY A 251 3.89 -19.75 -27.84
C GLY A 251 3.30 -18.90 -26.71
N ALA A 252 3.52 -17.59 -26.76
CA ALA A 252 3.27 -16.66 -25.64
C ALA A 252 1.85 -16.10 -25.58
N ALA A 253 0.95 -16.54 -26.48
CA ALA A 253 -0.39 -15.99 -26.60
C ALA A 253 -1.15 -16.01 -25.26
N ASP A 254 -0.97 -17.05 -24.44
CA ASP A 254 -1.66 -17.17 -23.15
C ASP A 254 -0.99 -16.43 -21.99
N PHE A 255 0.18 -15.81 -22.18
CA PHE A 255 0.96 -15.20 -21.09
C PHE A 255 0.52 -13.78 -20.72
N PHE A 256 -0.20 -13.10 -21.63
CA PHE A 256 -0.61 -11.71 -21.46
C PHE A 256 -1.79 -11.57 -20.49
N THR A 257 -1.86 -10.47 -19.75
CA THR A 257 -3.05 -10.16 -18.95
C THR A 257 -4.21 -9.68 -19.82
N GLU A 258 -5.39 -9.50 -19.23
CA GLU A 258 -6.53 -8.93 -19.96
C GLU A 258 -6.23 -7.51 -20.43
N ASN A 259 -5.56 -6.69 -19.61
CA ASN A 259 -5.19 -5.33 -19.99
C ASN A 259 -4.16 -5.29 -21.12
N GLU A 260 -3.17 -6.17 -21.08
CA GLU A 260 -2.14 -6.25 -22.13
C GLU A 260 -2.73 -6.73 -23.46
N ARG A 261 -3.65 -7.71 -23.43
CA ARG A 261 -4.38 -8.16 -24.63
C ARG A 261 -5.21 -7.03 -25.23
N LYS A 262 -5.95 -6.29 -24.40
CA LYS A 262 -6.73 -5.13 -24.85
C LYS A 262 -5.86 -4.12 -25.58
N LEU A 263 -4.65 -3.88 -25.08
CA LEU A 263 -3.71 -2.96 -25.72
C LEU A 263 -3.14 -3.49 -27.03
N LEU A 264 -2.76 -4.78 -27.07
CA LEU A 264 -2.33 -5.43 -28.30
C LEU A 264 -3.42 -5.41 -29.37
N ASP A 265 -4.69 -5.53 -28.96
CA ASP A 265 -5.83 -5.52 -29.87
C ASP A 265 -6.27 -4.11 -30.28
N ASP A 266 -5.95 -3.07 -29.52
CA ASP A 266 -6.37 -1.68 -29.78
C ASP A 266 -5.80 -1.16 -31.11
N PRO A 267 -6.64 -0.79 -32.09
CA PRO A 267 -6.17 -0.24 -33.36
C PRO A 267 -5.57 1.17 -33.25
N ASN A 268 -5.75 1.86 -32.12
CA ASN A 268 -5.24 3.21 -31.91
C ASN A 268 -4.94 3.46 -30.41
N PRO A 269 -3.93 2.77 -29.84
CA PRO A 269 -3.57 2.92 -28.43
C PRO A 269 -3.08 4.35 -28.16
N SER A 270 -3.32 4.85 -26.95
CA SER A 270 -2.90 6.19 -26.61
C SER A 270 -1.39 6.27 -26.42
N GLN A 271 -0.80 7.44 -26.67
CA GLN A 271 0.63 7.67 -26.44
C GLN A 271 1.03 7.44 -24.97
N ASN A 272 0.12 7.73 -24.02
CA ASN A 272 0.37 7.47 -22.61
C ASN A 272 0.46 5.97 -22.31
N ASP A 273 -0.42 5.16 -22.93
CA ASP A 273 -0.39 3.71 -22.77
C ASP A 273 0.91 3.12 -23.34
N MET A 274 1.37 3.63 -24.48
CA MET A 274 2.65 3.21 -25.09
C MET A 274 3.83 3.56 -24.18
N VAL A 275 3.87 4.78 -23.65
CA VAL A 275 4.92 5.16 -22.70
C VAL A 275 4.89 4.26 -21.47
N GLN A 276 3.71 4.02 -20.88
CA GLN A 276 3.56 3.16 -19.71
C GLN A 276 4.02 1.71 -20.00
N MET A 277 3.72 1.17 -21.17
CA MET A 277 4.18 -0.18 -21.53
C MET A 277 5.67 -0.25 -21.84
N ALA A 278 6.27 0.81 -22.38
CA ALA A 278 7.72 0.86 -22.55
C ALA A 278 8.46 0.75 -21.20
N TRP A 279 7.87 1.27 -20.12
CA TRP A 279 8.41 1.09 -18.76
C TRP A 279 8.41 -0.37 -18.28
N MET A 280 7.69 -1.30 -18.94
CA MET A 280 7.72 -2.73 -18.59
C MET A 280 9.10 -3.37 -18.81
N TYR A 281 10.01 -2.69 -19.51
CA TYR A 281 11.42 -3.10 -19.53
C TYR A 281 12.03 -3.14 -18.12
N GLU A 282 11.69 -2.23 -17.21
CA GLU A 282 12.20 -2.26 -15.83
C GLU A 282 11.64 -3.45 -15.04
N CYS A 283 10.36 -3.76 -15.24
CA CYS A 283 9.75 -4.93 -14.65
C CYS A 283 10.41 -6.21 -15.17
N TYR A 284 10.59 -6.31 -16.50
CA TYR A 284 11.30 -7.41 -17.14
C TYR A 284 12.74 -7.54 -16.65
N TRP A 285 13.43 -6.41 -16.41
CA TRP A 285 14.79 -6.39 -15.88
C TRP A 285 14.92 -7.07 -14.51
N VAL A 286 13.95 -6.82 -13.62
CA VAL A 286 13.83 -7.53 -12.34
C VAL A 286 13.63 -9.02 -12.57
N LEU A 287 12.77 -9.43 -13.51
CA LEU A 287 12.52 -10.85 -13.76
C LEU A 287 13.73 -11.54 -14.41
N LEU A 288 14.49 -10.87 -15.28
CA LEU A 288 15.77 -11.38 -15.80
C LEU A 288 16.78 -11.61 -14.68
N TRP A 289 16.84 -10.71 -13.71
CA TRP A 289 17.60 -10.94 -12.50
C TRP A 289 17.00 -12.08 -11.68
N ALA A 290 15.70 -12.16 -11.43
CA ALA A 290 15.13 -13.27 -10.67
C ALA A 290 15.42 -14.64 -11.31
N LEU A 291 15.48 -14.70 -12.64
CA LEU A 291 15.70 -15.90 -13.46
C LEU A 291 17.17 -16.26 -13.73
N GLY A 292 18.15 -15.55 -13.17
CA GLY A 292 19.56 -15.93 -13.36
C GLY A 292 20.25 -15.33 -14.59
N TYR A 293 19.51 -14.68 -15.50
CA TYR A 293 20.07 -14.06 -16.70
C TYR A 293 20.91 -12.83 -16.42
N LYS A 294 20.64 -12.18 -15.29
CA LYS A 294 21.41 -11.04 -14.80
C LYS A 294 22.02 -11.39 -13.46
N LYS A 295 23.26 -10.93 -13.21
CA LYS A 295 24.00 -11.24 -11.98
C LYS A 295 23.54 -10.43 -10.77
N GLU A 296 23.31 -9.13 -10.94
CA GLU A 296 22.99 -8.19 -9.85
C GLU A 296 21.79 -7.33 -10.26
N LEU A 297 21.15 -6.61 -9.35
CA LEU A 297 20.28 -5.47 -9.70
C LEU A 297 21.00 -4.21 -9.24
N GLU A 298 21.35 -3.34 -10.19
CA GLU A 298 22.03 -2.09 -9.90
C GLU A 298 21.13 -1.16 -9.09
N PHE A 299 21.78 -0.23 -8.38
CA PHE A 299 21.09 0.91 -7.76
C PHE A 299 20.19 1.60 -8.81
N PRO A 300 18.91 1.88 -8.49
CA PRO A 300 17.92 2.32 -9.47
C PRO A 300 18.03 3.83 -9.76
N SER A 301 19.20 4.27 -10.22
CA SER A 301 19.45 5.67 -10.63
C SER A 301 19.28 5.91 -12.13
N GLU A 302 19.30 4.85 -12.93
CA GLU A 302 19.24 4.90 -14.38
C GLU A 302 18.33 3.79 -14.91
N ILE A 303 17.75 4.03 -16.09
CA ILE A 303 16.98 3.03 -16.81
C ILE A 303 17.85 1.83 -17.21
N CYS A 304 17.23 0.67 -17.37
CA CYS A 304 17.88 -0.57 -17.73
C CYS A 304 18.50 -0.53 -19.13
N ASP A 305 19.46 -1.42 -19.37
CA ASP A 305 20.00 -1.63 -20.71
C ASP A 305 18.97 -2.41 -21.56
N VAL A 306 18.14 -1.65 -22.28
CA VAL A 306 17.08 -2.18 -23.16
C VAL A 306 17.67 -3.10 -24.24
N SER A 307 18.86 -2.80 -24.75
CA SER A 307 19.50 -3.62 -25.78
C SER A 307 19.87 -4.98 -25.21
N TYR A 308 20.49 -5.02 -24.03
CA TYR A 308 20.76 -6.27 -23.34
C TYR A 308 19.47 -7.04 -23.01
N ALA A 309 18.44 -6.35 -22.52
CA ALA A 309 17.17 -6.97 -22.17
C ALA A 309 16.56 -7.73 -23.36
N ILE A 310 16.43 -7.06 -24.52
CA ILE A 310 15.93 -7.67 -25.75
C ILE A 310 16.84 -8.81 -26.21
N ASP A 311 18.16 -8.62 -26.12
CA ASP A 311 19.15 -9.60 -26.57
C ASP A 311 19.08 -10.93 -25.80
N VAL A 312 18.72 -10.90 -24.51
CA VAL A 312 18.53 -12.12 -23.72
C VAL A 312 17.41 -12.98 -24.30
N LEU A 313 16.24 -12.39 -24.58
CA LEU A 313 15.13 -13.11 -25.19
C LEU A 313 15.49 -13.52 -26.62
N ARG A 314 15.99 -12.60 -27.45
CA ARG A 314 16.37 -12.87 -28.83
C ARG A 314 17.35 -14.04 -28.96
N SER A 315 18.34 -14.12 -28.06
CA SER A 315 19.37 -15.16 -28.08
C SER A 315 18.85 -16.54 -27.66
N ALA A 316 17.81 -16.61 -26.83
CA ALA A 316 17.18 -17.87 -26.47
C ALA A 316 16.40 -18.48 -27.66
N GLY A 317 15.76 -17.62 -28.46
CA GLY A 317 15.10 -17.97 -29.72
C GLY A 317 13.82 -18.80 -29.61
N ASN A 318 13.48 -19.36 -28.45
CA ASN A 318 12.20 -20.00 -28.17
C ASN A 318 11.97 -20.15 -26.66
N TYR A 319 10.74 -20.47 -26.27
CA TYR A 319 10.35 -20.66 -24.87
C TYR A 319 11.19 -21.71 -24.15
N GLN A 320 11.41 -22.89 -24.76
CA GLN A 320 12.08 -24.00 -24.09
C GLN A 320 13.52 -23.66 -23.73
N THR A 321 14.28 -23.06 -24.65
CA THR A 321 15.65 -22.59 -24.39
C THR A 321 15.67 -21.52 -23.28
N PHE A 322 14.73 -20.56 -23.32
CA PHE A 322 14.63 -19.52 -22.30
C PHE A 322 14.20 -20.08 -20.93
N TYR A 323 13.37 -21.11 -20.90
CA TYR A 323 12.99 -21.78 -19.67
C TYR A 323 14.16 -22.60 -19.11
N ASP A 324 14.84 -23.41 -19.93
CA ASP A 324 15.88 -24.34 -19.47
C ASP A 324 17.11 -23.61 -18.94
N ASN A 325 17.48 -22.47 -19.54
CA ASN A 325 18.62 -21.67 -19.10
C ASN A 325 18.32 -20.82 -17.84
N ALA A 326 17.05 -20.65 -17.47
CA ALA A 326 16.69 -19.88 -16.29
C ALA A 326 16.98 -20.63 -14.99
N VAL A 327 17.59 -19.93 -14.04
CA VAL A 327 17.87 -20.40 -12.67
C VAL A 327 17.27 -19.39 -11.70
N VAL A 328 16.17 -19.78 -11.05
CA VAL A 328 15.49 -18.90 -10.09
C VAL A 328 16.39 -18.68 -8.88
N ARG A 329 16.59 -17.41 -8.53
CA ARG A 329 17.34 -16.99 -7.34
C ARG A 329 16.74 -17.52 -6.05
N SER A 330 17.55 -17.55 -5.00
CA SER A 330 17.05 -17.97 -3.71
C SER A 330 15.98 -16.99 -3.19
N LYS A 331 15.06 -17.53 -2.40
CA LYS A 331 14.02 -16.75 -1.76
C LYS A 331 14.57 -15.58 -0.93
N ALA A 332 15.66 -15.82 -0.20
CA ALA A 332 16.34 -14.80 0.59
C ALA A 332 16.85 -13.64 -0.28
N GLU A 333 17.51 -13.93 -1.40
CA GLU A 333 17.98 -12.89 -2.32
C GLU A 333 16.85 -12.04 -2.91
N ILE A 334 15.74 -12.70 -3.29
CA ILE A 334 14.55 -12.03 -3.82
C ILE A 334 13.93 -11.12 -2.77
N LEU A 335 13.77 -11.60 -1.54
CA LEU A 335 13.22 -10.80 -0.44
C LEU A 335 14.13 -9.64 -0.04
N ASP A 336 15.46 -9.83 -0.05
CA ASP A 336 16.43 -8.76 0.20
C ASP A 336 16.22 -7.59 -0.77
N GLN A 337 16.01 -7.87 -2.06
CA GLN A 337 15.71 -6.83 -3.05
C GLN A 337 14.29 -6.27 -2.93
N ALA A 338 13.29 -7.09 -2.60
CA ALA A 338 11.93 -6.62 -2.39
C ALA A 338 11.82 -5.65 -1.20
N ASP A 339 12.51 -5.93 -0.10
CA ASP A 339 12.56 -5.01 1.04
C ASP A 339 13.36 -3.74 0.72
N LEU A 340 14.42 -3.87 -0.08
CA LEU A 340 15.25 -2.73 -0.47
C LEU A 340 14.48 -1.76 -1.37
N ILE A 341 13.80 -2.27 -2.40
CA ILE A 341 13.02 -1.43 -3.33
C ILE A 341 11.82 -0.79 -2.63
N TYR A 342 11.18 -1.51 -1.70
CA TYR A 342 10.09 -0.98 -0.86
C TYR A 342 10.54 0.25 -0.08
N ARG A 343 11.77 0.23 0.42
CA ARG A 343 12.39 1.36 1.16
C ARG A 343 12.78 2.52 0.26
N TYR A 344 13.30 2.23 -0.94
CA TYR A 344 13.56 3.26 -1.94
C TYR A 344 12.26 3.93 -2.40
N ASP A 345 11.20 3.16 -2.61
CA ASP A 345 9.91 3.70 -3.03
C ASP A 345 9.30 4.58 -1.96
N TRP A 346 9.39 4.20 -0.68
CA TRP A 346 9.03 5.10 0.43
C TRP A 346 9.79 6.44 0.34
N ALA A 347 11.11 6.42 0.10
CA ALA A 347 11.90 7.65 -0.01
C ALA A 347 11.47 8.53 -1.20
N CYS A 348 11.13 7.91 -2.33
CA CYS A 348 10.56 8.60 -3.50
C CYS A 348 9.19 9.22 -3.19
N VAL A 349 8.31 8.48 -2.52
CA VAL A 349 6.97 8.92 -2.12
C VAL A 349 7.04 10.08 -1.11
N ASP A 350 7.89 9.96 -0.09
CA ASP A 350 8.11 11.00 0.91
C ASP A 350 8.63 12.29 0.28
N ALA A 351 9.62 12.20 -0.60
CA ALA A 351 10.13 13.38 -1.32
C ALA A 351 9.03 14.04 -2.15
N ARG A 352 8.21 13.27 -2.88
CA ARG A 352 7.08 13.77 -3.67
C ARG A 352 6.02 14.47 -2.81
N ILE A 353 5.58 13.84 -1.71
CA ILE A 353 4.57 14.41 -0.80
C ILE A 353 5.05 15.73 -0.19
N ASN A 354 6.34 15.81 0.13
CA ASN A 354 6.94 17.00 0.74
C ASN A 354 7.49 18.02 -0.29
N ASN A 355 7.22 17.84 -1.59
CA ASN A 355 7.74 18.70 -2.67
C ASN A 355 9.27 18.88 -2.64
N ARG A 356 10.00 17.81 -2.35
CA ARG A 356 11.46 17.74 -2.34
C ARG A 356 11.98 16.95 -3.55
N THR A 357 13.22 17.20 -3.93
CA THR A 357 13.94 16.33 -4.86
C THR A 357 14.25 14.99 -4.19
N VAL A 358 14.10 13.90 -4.94
CA VAL A 358 14.46 12.57 -4.46
C VAL A 358 15.97 12.51 -4.20
N ALA A 359 16.34 12.08 -2.99
CA ALA A 359 17.72 12.04 -2.54
C ALA A 359 18.41 10.73 -2.95
N GLY A 360 19.75 10.73 -2.90
CA GLY A 360 20.57 9.57 -3.26
C GLY A 360 20.67 9.27 -4.76
N GLY A 361 20.04 10.08 -5.63
CA GLY A 361 20.08 9.89 -7.08
C GLY A 361 19.17 8.78 -7.60
N LEU A 362 18.19 8.35 -6.81
CA LEU A 362 17.14 7.43 -7.26
C LEU A 362 16.35 8.03 -8.41
N GLU A 363 16.03 7.22 -9.41
CA GLU A 363 15.07 7.58 -10.45
C GLU A 363 13.68 6.99 -10.12
N PRO A 364 12.68 7.83 -9.78
CA PRO A 364 11.39 7.34 -9.28
C PRO A 364 10.64 6.42 -10.23
N GLY A 365 10.74 6.63 -11.56
CA GLY A 365 10.11 5.73 -12.52
C GLY A 365 10.69 4.31 -12.45
N VAL A 366 12.02 4.20 -12.35
CA VAL A 366 12.72 2.92 -12.20
C VAL A 366 12.34 2.26 -10.87
N VAL A 367 12.36 3.02 -9.78
CA VAL A 367 12.00 2.51 -8.45
C VAL A 367 10.58 1.93 -8.43
N MET A 368 9.62 2.67 -8.97
CA MET A 368 8.21 2.27 -8.99
C MET A 368 7.99 0.96 -9.77
N GLU A 369 8.57 0.84 -10.96
CA GLU A 369 8.37 -0.34 -11.81
C GLU A 369 9.10 -1.57 -11.27
N ARG A 370 10.31 -1.38 -10.71
CA ARG A 370 11.00 -2.48 -10.01
C ARG A 370 10.25 -2.92 -8.75
N HIS A 371 9.62 -1.98 -8.02
CA HIS A 371 8.78 -2.29 -6.87
C HIS A 371 7.58 -3.15 -7.29
N ARG A 372 6.89 -2.80 -8.39
CA ARG A 372 5.80 -3.62 -8.95
C ARG A 372 6.25 -5.06 -9.21
N ALA A 373 7.35 -5.22 -9.94
CA ALA A 373 7.84 -6.56 -10.31
C ALA A 373 8.24 -7.39 -9.08
N LEU A 374 8.90 -6.77 -8.09
CA LEU A 374 9.29 -7.45 -6.85
C LEU A 374 8.08 -7.83 -5.99
N ASN A 375 7.07 -6.97 -5.87
CA ASN A 375 5.83 -7.29 -5.14
C ASN A 375 5.07 -8.45 -5.78
N TRP A 376 4.95 -8.46 -7.10
CA TRP A 376 4.35 -9.58 -7.83
C TRP A 376 5.13 -10.90 -7.61
N LEU A 377 6.46 -10.82 -7.69
CA LEU A 377 7.36 -11.97 -7.54
C LEU A 377 7.26 -12.62 -6.16
N VAL A 378 7.12 -11.82 -5.10
CA VAL A 378 6.97 -12.30 -3.71
C VAL A 378 5.51 -12.57 -3.31
N ARG A 379 4.57 -12.51 -4.27
CA ARG A 379 3.13 -12.71 -4.04
C ARG A 379 2.57 -11.78 -2.96
N HIS A 380 3.03 -10.53 -2.95
CA HIS A 380 2.47 -9.53 -2.06
C HIS A 380 0.96 -9.42 -2.30
N MET A 381 0.18 -9.53 -1.22
CA MET A 381 -1.30 -9.54 -1.24
C MET A 381 -1.95 -10.60 -2.14
N GLU A 382 -1.18 -11.59 -2.64
CA GLU A 382 -1.63 -12.55 -3.64
C GLU A 382 -2.19 -11.89 -4.92
N ASP A 383 -1.69 -10.69 -5.24
CA ASP A 383 -2.17 -9.93 -6.40
C ASP A 383 -1.74 -10.57 -7.72
N GLU A 384 -2.63 -10.52 -8.69
CA GLU A 384 -2.31 -10.75 -10.11
C GLU A 384 -1.66 -9.50 -10.72
N TRP A 385 -0.97 -9.69 -11.84
CA TRP A 385 -0.11 -8.66 -12.45
C TRP A 385 -0.77 -7.28 -12.63
N ASP A 386 -2.03 -7.24 -13.09
CA ASP A 386 -2.78 -6.00 -13.33
C ASP A 386 -3.23 -5.27 -12.04
N HIS A 387 -3.05 -5.89 -10.87
CA HIS A 387 -3.59 -5.43 -9.59
C HIS A 387 -2.55 -5.20 -8.51
N VAL A 388 -1.27 -5.44 -8.82
CA VAL A 388 -0.16 -5.34 -7.87
C VAL A 388 -0.15 -3.97 -7.18
N GLN A 389 -0.34 -4.01 -5.87
CA GLN A 389 -0.24 -2.83 -5.01
C GLN A 389 1.23 -2.46 -4.73
N MET A 390 1.49 -1.16 -4.61
CA MET A 390 2.81 -0.56 -4.37
C MET A 390 2.72 0.49 -3.25
N ASP A 391 1.85 0.28 -2.27
CA ASP A 391 1.74 1.17 -1.12
C ASP A 391 3.00 1.08 -0.24
N THR A 392 3.45 2.25 0.23
CA THR A 392 4.62 2.44 1.10
C THR A 392 4.32 3.40 2.23
#